data_AF-A0A831A086-F1
#
_entry.id   AF-A0A831A086-F1
#
_cell.length_a   1.000
_cell.length_b   1.000
_cell.length_c   1.000
_cell.angle_alpha   90.00
_cell.angle_beta   90.00
_cell.angle_gamma   90.00
#
_symmetry.space_group_name_H-M   'P 1'
#
loop_
_entity.id
_entity.type
_entity.pdbx_description
1 polymer ?
#
loop_
_entity_poly.entity_id
_entity_poly.type
_entity_poly.pdbx_seq_one_letter_code
_entity_poly.pdbx_strand_id
1 'polypeptide(L)'
;MGHTIEALSTFTKLSPDDSGPDDNASLTVQDQTFNNLVSNTFNKISETDLEFKNMINTLSQSPEFTSDPQKLLMLQNYIGEYSNYVSLVSTLARKGIGTIETLVKSQ
;
A
#
# COMPACT_ATOMS: atom_id res chain seq x y z
N MET A 1 -8.74 -10.25 -7.07
CA MET A 1 -7.54 -9.73 -7.75
C MET A 1 -7.65 -8.21 -8.00
N GLY A 2 -8.13 -7.42 -7.03
CA GLY A 2 -8.42 -5.98 -7.24
C GLY A 2 -8.10 -5.03 -6.06
N HIS A 3 -7.94 -5.54 -4.84
CA HIS A 3 -7.82 -4.69 -3.65
C HIS A 3 -6.46 -4.00 -3.47
N THR A 4 -5.38 -4.54 -4.03
CA THR A 4 -4.02 -3.97 -3.94
C THR A 4 -3.86 -2.72 -4.81
N ILE A 5 -4.51 -2.69 -5.98
CA ILE A 5 -4.49 -1.52 -6.87
C ILE A 5 -5.29 -0.35 -6.25
N GLU A 6 -6.38 -0.63 -5.54
CA GLU A 6 -7.20 0.41 -4.92
C GLU A 6 -6.43 1.22 -3.87
N ALA A 7 -5.70 0.56 -2.97
CA ALA A 7 -4.95 1.23 -1.89
C ALA A 7 -3.76 2.06 -2.41
N LEU A 8 -3.22 1.70 -3.57
CA LEU A 8 -2.15 2.47 -4.24
C LEU A 8 -2.73 3.57 -5.13
N SER A 9 -3.92 3.38 -5.70
CA SER A 9 -4.63 4.38 -6.50
C SER A 9 -5.02 5.61 -5.68
N THR A 10 -5.28 5.45 -4.38
CA THR A 10 -5.55 6.58 -3.48
C THR A 10 -4.33 7.48 -3.28
N PHE A 11 -3.10 6.96 -3.40
CA PHE A 11 -1.88 7.78 -3.36
C PHE A 11 -1.64 8.57 -4.65
N THR A 12 -2.08 8.06 -5.80
CA THR A 12 -1.91 8.74 -7.10
C THR A 12 -3.05 9.71 -7.41
N LYS A 13 -4.18 9.61 -6.71
CA LYS A 13 -5.33 10.50 -6.85
C LYS A 13 -5.16 11.79 -6.03
N LEU A 14 -4.06 12.49 -6.25
CA LEU A 14 -3.90 13.90 -5.84
C LEU A 14 -4.55 14.74 -6.95
N SER A 15 -5.82 15.13 -6.77
CA SER A 15 -6.46 16.13 -7.64
C SER A 15 -6.45 17.48 -6.93
N PRO A 16 -5.68 18.48 -7.41
CA PRO A 16 -5.91 19.88 -7.09
C PRO A 16 -6.69 20.49 -8.26
N ASP A 17 -7.99 20.73 -8.06
CA ASP A 17 -8.73 21.62 -8.96
C ASP A 17 -9.82 22.33 -8.16
N ASP A 18 -9.39 23.25 -7.29
CA ASP A 18 -10.20 24.42 -6.96
C ASP A 18 -9.28 25.57 -6.53
N SER A 19 -8.99 26.46 -7.48
CA SER A 19 -8.36 27.75 -7.22
C SER A 19 -9.42 28.72 -6.69
N GLY A 20 -9.60 28.77 -5.37
CA GLY A 20 -10.43 29.76 -4.66
C GLY A 20 -9.64 30.41 -3.52
N PRO A 21 -9.76 31.73 -3.30
CA PRO A 21 -8.88 32.47 -2.38
C PRO A 21 -9.29 32.25 -0.92
N ASP A 22 -8.26 32.05 -0.08
CA ASP A 22 -8.19 32.30 1.36
C ASP A 22 -9.33 31.77 2.25
N ASP A 23 -9.13 30.59 2.85
CA ASP A 23 -9.79 30.26 4.12
C ASP A 23 -8.94 29.31 4.96
N ASN A 24 -8.42 29.80 6.08
CA ASN A 24 -7.58 29.05 7.04
C ASN A 24 -8.33 27.86 7.69
N ALA A 25 -9.65 27.78 7.52
CA ALA A 25 -10.47 26.63 7.88
C ALA A 25 -10.33 25.46 6.88
N SER A 26 -10.06 25.77 5.61
CA SER A 26 -9.86 24.79 4.53
C SER A 26 -8.59 23.96 4.77
N LEU A 27 -7.49 24.60 5.19
CA LEU A 27 -6.22 23.93 5.51
C LEU A 27 -6.36 22.89 6.64
N THR A 28 -7.09 23.23 7.70
CA THR A 28 -7.29 22.33 8.86
C THR A 28 -8.13 21.11 8.50
N VAL A 29 -9.18 21.28 7.68
CA VAL A 29 -10.04 20.18 7.21
C VAL A 29 -9.31 19.29 6.22
N GLN A 30 -8.46 19.88 5.37
CA GLN A 30 -7.63 19.16 4.41
C GLN A 30 -6.57 18.31 5.12
N ASP A 31 -5.94 18.83 6.18
CA ASP A 31 -4.99 18.09 7.03
C ASP A 31 -5.66 16.92 7.75
N GLN A 32 -6.86 17.13 8.32
CA GLN A 32 -7.57 16.07 9.03
C GLN A 32 -8.02 14.96 8.05
N THR A 33 -8.44 15.34 6.84
CA THR A 33 -8.81 14.39 5.77
C THR A 33 -7.60 13.62 5.26
N PHE A 34 -6.46 14.30 5.06
CA PHE A 34 -5.21 13.67 4.64
C PHE A 34 -4.68 12.71 5.71
N ASN A 35 -4.65 13.11 6.98
CA ASN A 35 -4.21 12.27 8.09
C ASN A 35 -5.09 11.02 8.23
N ASN A 36 -6.40 11.15 8.05
CA ASN A 36 -7.32 10.01 8.02
C ASN A 36 -7.06 9.10 6.81
N LEU A 37 -6.82 9.66 5.62
CA LEU A 37 -6.48 8.89 4.43
C LEU A 37 -5.18 8.10 4.61
N VAL A 38 -4.13 8.74 5.12
CA VAL A 38 -2.84 8.10 5.40
C VAL A 38 -3.00 6.99 6.42
N SER A 39 -3.69 7.25 7.54
CA SER A 39 -3.92 6.26 8.60
C SER A 39 -4.71 5.06 8.09
N ASN A 40 -5.80 5.30 7.36
CA ASN A 40 -6.61 4.23 6.77
C ASN A 40 -5.84 3.41 5.74
N THR A 41 -5.01 4.07 4.93
CA THR A 41 -4.19 3.39 3.93
C THR A 41 -3.11 2.55 4.59
N PHE A 42 -2.46 3.07 5.63
CA PHE A 42 -1.47 2.33 6.42
C PHE A 42 -2.10 1.09 7.08
N ASN A 43 -3.29 1.23 7.67
CA ASN A 43 -4.02 0.11 8.25
C ASN A 43 -4.35 -0.94 7.19
N LYS A 44 -4.90 -0.54 6.03
CA LYS A 44 -5.20 -1.45 4.93
C LYS A 44 -3.95 -2.15 4.40
N ILE A 45 -2.82 -1.44 4.30
CA ILE A 45 -1.54 -2.03 3.87
C ILE A 45 -1.06 -3.08 4.87
N SER A 46 -1.18 -2.78 6.16
CA SER A 46 -0.77 -3.66 7.27
C SER A 46 -1.65 -4.90 7.38
N GLU A 47 -2.97 -4.74 7.24
CA GLU A 47 -3.93 -5.85 7.18
C GLU A 47 -3.60 -6.77 6.00
N THR A 48 -3.37 -6.20 4.82
CA THR A 48 -3.02 -6.97 3.61
C THR A 48 -1.70 -7.75 3.81
N ASP A 49 -0.68 -7.15 4.41
CA ASP A 49 0.59 -7.84 4.73
C ASP A 49 0.37 -9.04 5.67
N LEU A 50 -0.46 -8.86 6.70
CA LEU A 50 -0.79 -9.92 7.64
C LEU A 50 -1.59 -11.05 6.98
N GLU A 51 -2.56 -10.72 6.13
CA GLU A 51 -3.35 -11.69 5.36
C GLU A 51 -2.47 -12.57 4.47
N PHE A 52 -1.55 -11.95 3.70
CA PHE A 52 -0.61 -12.70 2.87
C PHE A 52 0.25 -13.64 3.71
N LYS A 53 0.84 -13.15 4.80
CA LYS A 53 1.68 -13.97 5.69
C LYS A 53 0.92 -15.14 6.30
N ASN A 54 -0.30 -14.89 6.79
CA ASN A 54 -1.14 -15.93 7.37
C ASN A 54 -1.46 -17.00 6.34
N MET A 55 -1.89 -16.61 5.14
CA MET A 55 -2.21 -17.56 4.09
C MET A 55 -0.99 -18.37 3.64
N ILE A 56 0.16 -17.73 3.42
CA ILE A 56 1.40 -18.43 3.06
C ILE A 56 1.82 -19.41 4.16
N ASN A 57 1.73 -19.02 5.44
CA ASN A 57 2.06 -19.90 6.56
C ASN A 57 1.11 -21.09 6.66
N THR A 58 -0.20 -20.87 6.56
CA THR A 58 -1.19 -21.95 6.62
C THR A 58 -1.01 -22.94 5.47
N LEU A 59 -0.77 -22.45 4.26
CA LEU A 59 -0.60 -23.28 3.07
C LEU A 59 0.75 -24.03 3.09
N SER A 60 1.83 -23.40 3.55
CA SER A 60 3.15 -24.03 3.61
C SER A 60 3.27 -25.09 4.72
N GLN A 61 2.52 -24.96 5.81
CA GLN A 61 2.51 -25.92 6.91
C GLN A 61 1.61 -27.13 6.66
N SER A 62 0.74 -27.09 5.64
CA SER A 62 -0.15 -28.19 5.31
C SER A 62 0.57 -29.23 4.41
N PRO A 63 0.76 -30.47 4.88
CA PRO A 63 1.40 -31.53 4.10
C PRO A 63 0.65 -31.85 2.79
N GLU A 64 -0.66 -31.62 2.78
CA GLU A 64 -1.51 -31.81 1.60
C GLU A 64 -1.33 -30.74 0.53
N PHE A 65 -0.74 -29.58 0.88
CA PHE A 65 -0.42 -28.51 -0.06
C PHE A 65 1.02 -28.64 -0.59
N THR A 66 1.94 -29.17 0.21
CA THR A 66 3.34 -29.34 -0.19
C THR A 66 3.60 -30.63 -0.96
N SER A 67 2.66 -31.58 -0.94
CA SER A 67 2.76 -32.85 -1.68
C SER A 67 2.06 -32.85 -3.04
N ASP A 68 1.29 -31.80 -3.36
CA ASP A 68 0.56 -31.65 -4.63
C ASP A 68 1.22 -30.54 -5.48
N PRO A 69 1.77 -30.87 -6.67
CA PRO A 69 2.41 -29.91 -7.57
C PRO A 69 1.52 -28.73 -7.97
N GLN A 70 0.20 -28.93 -8.11
CA GLN A 70 -0.71 -27.84 -8.48
C GLN A 70 -0.91 -26.87 -7.33
N LYS A 71 -1.00 -27.39 -6.10
CA LYS A 71 -1.09 -26.57 -4.89
C LYS A 71 0.22 -25.86 -4.57
N LEU A 72 1.36 -26.47 -4.84
CA LEU A 72 2.68 -25.83 -4.77
C LEU A 72 2.80 -24.66 -5.74
N LEU A 73 2.32 -24.81 -6.98
CA LEU A 73 2.30 -23.71 -7.95
C LEU A 73 1.43 -22.55 -7.44
N MET A 74 0.28 -22.85 -6.84
CA MET A 74 -0.58 -21.83 -6.22
C MET A 74 0.12 -21.11 -5.07
N LEU A 75 0.82 -21.84 -4.20
CA LEU A 75 1.63 -21.26 -3.13
C LEU A 75 2.74 -20.36 -3.69
N GLN A 76 3.44 -20.80 -4.75
CA GLN A 76 4.48 -20.01 -5.39
C GLN A 76 3.92 -18.70 -5.99
N ASN A 77 2.73 -18.76 -6.60
CA ASN A 77 2.04 -17.56 -7.07
C ASN A 77 1.72 -16.60 -5.90
N TYR A 78 1.21 -17.11 -4.78
CA TYR A 78 0.95 -16.26 -3.59
C TYR A 78 2.22 -15.59 -3.05
N ILE A 79 3.33 -16.32 -2.99
CA ILE A 79 4.63 -15.78 -2.56
C ILE A 79 5.10 -14.69 -3.55
N GLY A 80 4.96 -14.94 -4.86
CA GLY A 80 5.31 -13.97 -5.91
C GLY A 80 4.49 -12.69 -5.81
N GLU A 81 3.17 -12.81 -5.65
CA GLU A 81 2.26 -11.67 -5.47
C GLU A 81 2.60 -10.87 -4.20
N TYR A 82 2.87 -11.53 -3.08
CA TYR A 82 3.31 -10.88 -1.85
C TYR A 82 4.63 -10.13 -2.04
N SER A 83 5.61 -10.75 -2.70
CA SER A 83 6.91 -10.12 -2.98
C SER A 83 6.75 -8.88 -3.87
N ASN A 84 5.90 -8.94 -4.89
CA ASN A 84 5.60 -7.80 -5.75
C ASN A 84 4.93 -6.68 -4.95
N TYR A 85 3.93 -7.01 -4.14
CA TYR A 85 3.21 -6.06 -3.30
C TYR A 85 4.14 -5.29 -2.35
N VAL A 86 4.95 -5.98 -1.56
CA VAL A 86 5.89 -5.35 -0.62
C VAL A 86 6.93 -4.51 -1.35
N SER A 87 7.42 -4.99 -2.49
CA SER A 87 8.40 -4.26 -3.31
C SER A 87 7.84 -2.94 -3.85
N LEU A 88 6.59 -2.95 -4.32
CA LEU A 88 5.91 -1.76 -4.83
C LEU A 88 5.67 -0.74 -3.72
N VAL A 89 5.12 -1.17 -2.58
CA VAL A 89 4.88 -0.29 -1.42
C VAL A 89 6.20 0.34 -0.95
N SER A 90 7.26 -0.46 -0.80
CA SER A 90 8.57 0.02 -0.36
C SER A 90 9.19 1.01 -1.36
N THR A 91 9.08 0.72 -2.66
CA THR A 91 9.60 1.58 -3.71
C THR A 91 8.88 2.93 -3.75
N LEU A 92 7.55 2.90 -3.64
CA LEU A 92 6.74 4.11 -3.63
C LEU A 92 7.06 4.98 -2.41
N ALA A 93 7.11 4.38 -1.22
CA ALA A 93 7.47 5.08 0.02
C ALA A 93 8.87 5.73 -0.09
N ARG A 94 9.86 4.98 -0.59
CA ARG A 94 11.24 5.49 -0.73
C ARG A 94 11.35 6.61 -1.74
N LYS A 95 10.65 6.53 -2.88
CA LYS A 95 10.61 7.62 -3.88
C LYS A 95 9.88 8.85 -3.31
N GLY A 96 8.78 8.66 -2.59
CA GLY A 96 8.04 9.74 -1.93
C GLY A 96 8.91 10.52 -0.95
N ILE A 97 9.60 9.81 -0.03
CA ILE A 97 10.53 10.42 0.92
C ILE A 97 11.66 11.15 0.20
N GLY A 98 12.28 10.53 -0.82
CA GLY A 98 13.36 11.15 -1.58
C GLY A 98 12.96 12.46 -2.28
N THR A 99 11.73 12.54 -2.79
CA THR A 99 11.18 13.78 -3.36
C THR A 99 11.01 14.85 -2.29
N ILE A 100 10.43 14.51 -1.13
CA ILE A 100 10.25 15.45 -0.01
C ILE A 100 11.61 15.97 0.47
N GLU A 101 12.58 15.08 0.69
CA GLU A 101 13.94 15.46 1.09
C GLU A 101 14.61 16.40 0.09
N THR A 102 14.39 16.18 -1.21
CA THR A 102 14.94 17.04 -2.27
C THR A 102 14.33 18.44 -2.20
N LEU A 103 13.00 18.53 -2.06
CA LEU A 103 12.30 19.81 -1.96
C LEU A 103 12.70 20.60 -0.70
N VAL A 104 12.80 19.91 0.45
CA VAL A 104 13.20 20.53 1.72
C VAL A 104 14.63 21.07 1.67
N LYS A 105 15.57 20.36 1.03
CA LYS A 105 16.97 20.80 0.89
C LYS A 105 17.16 21.92 -0.14
N SER A 106 16.19 22.13 -1.02
CA SER A 106 16.25 23.16 -2.07
C SER A 106 15.74 24.53 -1.61
N GLN A 107 15.16 24.62 -0.40
CA GLN A 107 14.85 25.88 0.29
C GLN A 107 16.08 26.38 1.05
#